data_AF-A0A543K980-F1
#
_entry.id   AF-A0A543K980-F1
#
_cell.length_a   1.000
_cell.length_b   1.000
_cell.length_c   1.000
_cell.angle_alpha   90.00
_cell.angle_beta   90.00
_cell.angle_gamma   90.00
#
_symmetry.space_group_name_H-M   'P 1'
#
loop_
_entity.id
_entity.type
_entity.pdbx_description
1 polymer ?
#
loop_
_entity_poly.entity_id
_entity_poly.type
_entity_poly.pdbx_seq_one_letter_code
_entity_poly.pdbx_strand_id
1 'polypeptide(L)'
;MARCTQLLCVVYSTFLALFVMSTVGRQMAAAEPATSFAANDVEFLNLMGNLEGPRGFGTVTDFAPALPARPLTEMTLAEVLVYQREIRSMGTISSAVGRYQFIYLTLRDLVETHDISDALVFDAEVQTYLARFLMHQCGFYARDTPVLQLGNCLASVWAALPLVSGPLRGESAYSEDGINKAFVSPDVVIEVLRSRFEW
;
A
#
# COMPACT_ATOMS: atom_id res chain seq x y z
N MET A 1 20.92 -78.80 -53.50
CA MET A 1 20.60 -78.91 -54.94
C MET A 1 19.47 -77.94 -55.26
N ALA A 2 19.63 -77.20 -56.36
CA ALA A 2 18.62 -76.45 -57.13
C ALA A 2 17.91 -75.20 -56.52
N ARG A 3 17.71 -74.23 -57.43
CA ARG A 3 17.23 -72.84 -57.31
C ARG A 3 15.71 -72.71 -57.55
N CYS A 4 15.21 -71.47 -57.44
CA CYS A 4 14.06 -70.87 -58.18
C CYS A 4 12.64 -71.27 -57.67
N THR A 5 11.58 -70.44 -57.65
CA THR A 5 11.19 -69.24 -58.43
C THR A 5 10.06 -68.46 -57.71
N GLN A 6 9.75 -67.26 -58.20
CA GLN A 6 8.73 -66.27 -57.81
C GLN A 6 7.25 -66.76 -57.78
N LEU A 7 6.34 -66.02 -57.10
CA LEU A 7 5.37 -65.06 -57.68
C LEU A 7 4.01 -64.96 -56.90
N LEU A 8 3.64 -63.71 -56.54
CA LEU A 8 2.31 -63.03 -56.51
C LEU A 8 1.07 -63.53 -55.71
N CYS A 9 0.33 -62.49 -55.24
CA CYS A 9 -1.12 -62.37 -54.91
C CYS A 9 -1.62 -62.51 -53.45
N VAL A 10 -1.90 -61.32 -52.85
CA VAL A 10 -3.16 -60.83 -52.21
C VAL A 10 -4.10 -61.93 -51.66
N VAL A 11 -4.56 -61.91 -50.39
CA VAL A 11 -5.75 -61.16 -49.90
C VAL A 11 -5.74 -60.91 -48.38
N TYR A 12 -6.26 -59.73 -48.02
CA TYR A 12 -6.65 -59.17 -46.73
C TYR A 12 -7.29 -60.13 -45.71
N SER A 13 -6.90 -59.98 -44.42
CA SER A 13 -7.82 -60.20 -43.30
C SER A 13 -7.36 -59.50 -42.01
N THR A 14 -8.35 -59.11 -41.21
CA THR A 14 -8.33 -58.81 -39.76
C THR A 14 -7.88 -57.44 -39.22
N PHE A 15 -8.87 -56.76 -38.61
CA PHE A 15 -8.86 -55.99 -37.35
C PHE A 15 -7.87 -54.83 -37.15
N LEU A 16 -8.41 -53.60 -37.02
CA LEU A 16 -7.98 -52.69 -35.96
C LEU A 16 -9.07 -51.66 -35.63
N ALA A 17 -9.38 -51.56 -34.34
CA ALA A 17 -10.28 -50.57 -33.75
C ALA A 17 -9.73 -49.15 -33.95
N LEU A 18 -10.58 -48.20 -34.31
CA LEU A 18 -10.28 -46.78 -34.17
C LEU A 18 -11.17 -46.17 -33.10
N PHE A 19 -10.53 -45.82 -31.99
CA PHE A 19 -11.03 -45.02 -30.89
C PHE A 19 -11.51 -43.66 -31.44
N VAL A 20 -12.79 -43.34 -31.30
CA VAL A 20 -13.29 -41.97 -31.53
C VAL A 20 -12.87 -41.15 -30.30
N MET A 21 -11.76 -40.41 -30.41
CA MET A 21 -11.43 -39.37 -29.45
C MET A 21 -12.40 -38.21 -29.64
N SER A 22 -13.49 -38.22 -28.85
CA SER A 22 -14.33 -37.05 -28.65
C SER A 22 -13.52 -36.00 -27.90
N THR A 23 -12.97 -35.04 -28.63
CA THR A 23 -12.38 -33.84 -28.05
C THR A 23 -13.53 -32.94 -27.60
N VAL A 24 -13.98 -33.12 -26.36
CA VAL A 24 -14.75 -32.08 -25.67
C VAL A 24 -13.82 -30.88 -25.54
N GLY A 25 -13.96 -29.94 -26.48
CA GLY A 25 -13.33 -28.65 -26.41
C GLY A 25 -13.72 -28.00 -25.09
N ARG A 26 -12.76 -27.90 -24.18
CA ARG A 26 -12.88 -27.08 -22.99
C ARG A 26 -12.95 -25.65 -23.50
N GLN A 27 -14.16 -25.09 -23.61
CA GLN A 27 -14.34 -23.67 -23.86
C GLN A 27 -13.70 -22.96 -22.67
N MET A 28 -12.45 -22.52 -22.82
CA MET A 28 -11.87 -21.57 -21.88
C MET A 28 -12.66 -20.30 -22.10
N ALA A 29 -13.54 -19.98 -21.15
CA ALA A 29 -14.13 -18.65 -21.07
C ALA A 29 -12.96 -17.66 -21.16
N ALA A 30 -12.99 -16.80 -22.18
CA ALA A 30 -12.04 -15.71 -22.28
C ALA A 30 -12.14 -14.92 -20.98
N ALA A 31 -11.04 -14.86 -20.22
CA ALA A 31 -10.96 -13.98 -19.08
C ALA A 31 -11.24 -12.57 -19.60
N GLU A 32 -12.23 -11.90 -19.02
CA GLU A 32 -12.42 -10.46 -19.23
C GLU A 32 -11.10 -9.74 -18.96
N PRO A 33 -10.77 -8.66 -19.69
CA PRO A 33 -9.53 -7.95 -19.46
C PRO A 33 -9.54 -7.44 -18.02
N ALA A 34 -8.54 -7.83 -17.24
CA ALA A 34 -8.36 -7.36 -15.88
C ALA A 34 -7.95 -5.87 -15.89
N THR A 35 -8.88 -4.96 -16.17
CA THR A 35 -8.71 -3.55 -15.84
C THR A 35 -9.11 -3.34 -14.39
N SER A 36 -8.29 -3.88 -13.49
CA SER A 36 -8.25 -3.43 -12.10
C SER A 36 -7.14 -2.39 -11.99
N PHE A 37 -7.47 -1.13 -12.26
CA PHE A 37 -6.71 -0.06 -11.62
C PHE A 37 -7.02 -0.18 -10.11
N ALA A 38 -6.00 -0.60 -9.34
CA ALA A 38 -6.05 -0.68 -7.88
C ALA A 38 -6.58 0.64 -7.30
N ALA A 39 -7.21 0.63 -6.12
CA ALA A 39 -7.87 1.82 -5.55
C ALA A 39 -7.08 3.13 -5.79
N ASN A 40 -7.75 4.18 -6.27
CA ASN A 40 -7.19 5.51 -6.43
C ASN A 40 -6.82 6.08 -5.05
N ASP A 41 -5.52 6.16 -4.79
CA ASP A 41 -4.95 6.66 -3.54
C ASP A 41 -4.48 8.11 -3.61
N VAL A 42 -4.49 8.72 -4.80
CA VAL A 42 -3.91 10.04 -5.07
C VAL A 42 -4.61 11.12 -4.24
N GLU A 43 -5.94 11.13 -4.26
CA GLU A 43 -6.73 12.12 -3.52
C GLU A 43 -6.53 11.99 -1.99
N PHE A 44 -6.47 10.76 -1.48
CA PHE A 44 -6.23 10.54 -0.06
C PHE A 44 -4.80 10.93 0.36
N LEU A 45 -3.79 10.55 -0.42
CA LEU A 45 -2.40 10.94 -0.16
C LEU A 45 -2.20 12.45 -0.25
N ASN A 46 -2.90 13.13 -1.17
CA ASN A 46 -2.88 14.59 -1.27
C ASN A 46 -3.54 15.24 -0.06
N LEU A 47 -4.72 14.77 0.35
CA LEU A 47 -5.39 15.23 1.57
C LEU A 47 -4.43 15.07 2.76
N MET A 48 -3.88 13.88 2.96
CA MET A 48 -2.99 13.60 4.09
C MET A 48 -1.74 14.48 4.09
N GLY A 49 -1.06 14.58 2.95
CA GLY A 49 0.13 15.41 2.84
C GLY A 49 -0.14 16.89 3.09
N ASN A 50 -1.32 17.40 2.71
CA ASN A 50 -1.69 18.79 2.95
C ASN A 50 -2.06 19.06 4.41
N LEU A 51 -2.59 18.07 5.12
CA LEU A 51 -2.95 18.19 6.54
C LEU A 51 -1.73 18.03 7.46
N GLU A 52 -0.92 16.99 7.22
CA GLU A 52 0.17 16.58 8.11
C GLU A 52 1.49 17.32 7.82
N GLY A 53 1.83 17.46 6.54
CA GLY A 53 3.12 18.00 6.10
C GLY A 53 3.00 18.98 4.93
N PRO A 54 2.28 20.11 5.09
CA PRO A 54 2.02 21.05 3.99
C PRO A 54 3.29 21.68 3.39
N ARG A 55 4.43 21.64 4.11
CA ARG A 55 5.75 22.07 3.61
C ARG A 55 6.44 21.03 2.70
N GLY A 56 5.83 19.87 2.50
CA GLY A 56 6.29 18.83 1.58
C GLY A 56 7.15 17.74 2.22
N PHE A 57 7.88 17.00 1.39
CA PHE A 57 8.61 15.78 1.80
C PHE A 57 9.81 16.04 2.72
N GLY A 58 10.31 17.28 2.79
CA GLY A 58 11.35 17.70 3.73
C GLY A 58 10.83 18.16 5.09
N THR A 59 9.53 18.01 5.38
CA THR A 59 8.92 18.55 6.61
C THR A 59 9.48 17.86 7.85
N VAL A 60 9.94 18.65 8.81
CA VAL A 60 10.23 18.23 10.18
C VAL A 60 9.14 18.80 11.08
N THR A 61 8.71 18.05 12.10
CA THR A 61 7.76 18.56 13.10
C THR A 61 8.29 19.80 13.80
N ASP A 62 7.41 20.76 14.10
CA ASP A 62 7.80 22.00 14.80
C ASP A 62 8.23 21.75 16.27
N PHE A 63 8.00 20.54 16.78
CA PHE A 63 8.48 20.11 18.10
C PHE A 63 9.96 19.68 18.09
N ALA A 64 10.58 19.52 16.93
CA ALA A 64 11.96 19.07 16.86
C ALA A 64 12.92 20.13 17.44
N PRO A 65 13.73 19.79 18.46
CA PRO A 65 14.66 20.72 19.10
C PRO A 65 15.88 21.06 18.21
N ALA A 66 16.10 20.29 17.15
CA ALA A 66 17.17 20.51 16.18
C ALA A 66 16.75 20.02 14.80
N LEU A 67 17.26 20.69 13.76
CA LEU A 67 17.11 20.26 12.36
C LEU A 67 18.14 19.18 12.01
N PRO A 68 17.86 18.31 11.03
CA PRO A 68 18.85 17.35 10.54
C PRO A 68 20.03 18.07 9.87
N ALA A 69 21.19 17.39 9.79
CA ALA A 69 22.41 17.96 9.22
C ALA A 69 22.31 18.28 7.72
N ARG A 70 21.35 17.68 7.02
CA ARG A 70 21.05 17.87 5.60
C ARG A 70 19.56 17.60 5.33
N PRO A 71 19.01 17.97 4.16
CA PRO A 71 17.60 17.75 3.86
C PRO A 71 17.18 16.28 4.04
N LEU A 72 16.03 16.05 4.68
CA LEU A 72 15.49 14.69 4.90
C LEU A 72 15.39 13.88 3.61
N THR A 73 15.02 14.53 2.51
CA THR A 73 14.85 13.90 1.18
C THR A 73 16.15 13.46 0.52
N GLU A 74 17.29 13.73 1.15
CA GLU A 74 18.60 13.25 0.71
C GLU A 74 19.15 12.17 1.65
N MET A 75 18.54 12.00 2.83
CA MET A 75 18.96 11.06 3.86
C MET A 75 18.42 9.66 3.57
N THR A 76 19.17 8.61 3.91
CA THR A 76 18.65 7.26 3.92
C THR A 76 17.68 7.05 5.08
N LEU A 77 16.83 6.03 5.01
CA LEU A 77 15.96 5.62 6.11
C LEU A 77 16.76 5.39 7.40
N ALA A 78 17.94 4.78 7.32
CA ALA A 78 18.83 4.59 8.46
C ALA A 78 19.24 5.93 9.10
N GLU A 79 19.64 6.91 8.29
CA GLU A 79 20.01 8.24 8.79
C GLU A 79 18.80 9.00 9.36
N VAL A 80 17.63 8.88 8.75
CA VAL A 80 16.39 9.48 9.27
C VAL A 80 16.03 8.88 10.63
N LEU A 81 16.12 7.56 10.79
CA LEU A 81 15.88 6.89 12.07
C LEU A 81 16.91 7.31 13.14
N VAL A 82 18.18 7.51 12.76
CA VAL A 82 19.21 8.05 13.65
C VAL A 82 18.81 9.46 14.11
N TYR A 83 18.48 10.36 13.18
CA TYR A 83 18.04 11.72 13.49
C TYR A 83 16.80 11.73 14.42
N GLN A 84 15.79 10.94 14.10
CA GLN A 84 14.59 10.83 14.93
C GLN A 84 14.91 10.32 16.34
N ARG A 85 15.83 9.37 16.48
CA ARG A 85 16.30 8.89 17.79
C ARG A 85 17.04 9.98 18.58
N GLU A 86 17.86 10.78 17.92
CA GLU A 86 18.58 11.89 18.53
C GLU A 86 17.62 12.94 19.08
N ILE A 87 16.68 13.44 18.29
CA ILE A 87 15.70 14.45 18.76
C ILE A 87 14.82 13.90 19.90
N ARG A 88 14.51 12.59 19.89
CA ARG A 88 13.82 11.92 21.00
C ARG A 88 14.63 11.92 22.28
N SER A 89 15.95 11.69 22.19
CA SER A 89 16.84 11.75 23.36
C SER A 89 16.94 13.15 23.98
N MET A 90 16.59 14.19 23.22
CA MET A 90 16.51 15.57 23.68
C MET A 90 15.16 15.95 24.32
N GLY A 91 14.22 15.00 24.41
CA GLY A 91 12.93 15.22 25.08
C GLY A 91 11.84 15.86 24.21
N THR A 92 11.94 15.80 22.88
CA THR A 92 10.83 16.21 22.01
C THR A 92 9.58 15.39 22.28
N ILE A 93 8.41 16.03 22.19
CA ILE A 93 7.12 15.34 22.27
C ILE A 93 6.76 14.60 20.98
N SER A 94 7.36 14.97 19.85
CA SER A 94 7.14 14.30 18.56
C SER A 94 8.44 14.17 17.78
N SER A 95 8.55 13.04 17.08
CA SER A 95 9.65 12.75 16.15
C SER A 95 9.19 12.74 14.69
N ALA A 96 8.00 13.28 14.42
CA ALA A 96 7.38 13.20 13.12
C ALA A 96 8.21 13.91 12.03
N VAL A 97 8.39 13.23 10.90
CA VAL A 97 9.13 13.73 9.73
C VAL A 97 8.46 13.33 8.42
N GLY A 98 8.79 14.04 7.36
CA GLY A 98 8.28 13.80 6.02
C GLY A 98 6.88 14.38 5.77
N ARG A 99 6.42 14.25 4.53
CA ARG A 99 5.10 14.74 4.07
C ARG A 99 3.94 14.10 4.83
N TYR A 100 4.14 12.86 5.32
CA TYR A 100 3.13 12.07 6.03
C TYR A 100 3.44 11.90 7.53
N GLN A 101 4.34 12.72 8.08
CA GLN A 101 4.62 12.85 9.52
C GLN A 101 4.88 11.51 10.26
N PHE A 102 5.75 10.66 9.71
CA PHE A 102 6.11 9.39 10.35
C PHE A 102 6.89 9.64 11.64
N ILE A 103 6.39 9.16 12.78
CA ILE A 103 7.15 9.13 14.04
C ILE A 103 8.13 7.97 14.06
N TYR A 104 9.17 8.05 14.89
CA TYR A 104 10.27 7.07 14.95
C TYR A 104 9.79 5.62 15.04
N LEU A 105 8.84 5.35 15.94
CA LEU A 105 8.40 3.96 16.18
C LEU A 105 7.66 3.40 14.97
N THR A 106 6.82 4.20 14.32
CA THR A 106 6.10 3.82 13.09
C THR A 106 7.06 3.61 11.93
N LEU A 107 8.00 4.54 11.69
CA LEU A 107 8.95 4.40 10.59
C LEU A 107 9.85 3.17 10.77
N ARG A 108 10.34 2.96 12.00
CA ARG A 108 11.16 1.78 12.32
C ARG A 108 10.38 0.49 12.11
N ASP A 109 9.13 0.42 12.61
CA ASP A 109 8.29 -0.76 12.46
C ASP A 109 7.98 -1.09 11.00
N LEU A 110 7.71 -0.09 10.16
CA LEU A 110 7.54 -0.28 8.72
C LEU A 110 8.79 -0.86 8.06
N VAL A 111 9.96 -0.33 8.40
CA VAL A 111 11.25 -0.78 7.87
C VAL A 111 11.53 -2.24 8.27
N GLU A 112 11.36 -2.55 9.56
CA GLU A 112 11.61 -3.88 10.13
C GLU A 112 10.60 -4.92 9.64
N THR A 113 9.30 -4.60 9.64
CA THR A 113 8.23 -5.55 9.31
C THR A 113 8.19 -5.91 7.83
N HIS A 114 8.53 -4.97 6.95
CA HIS A 114 8.46 -5.15 5.51
C HIS A 114 9.82 -5.40 4.83
N ASP A 115 10.87 -5.62 5.61
CA ASP A 115 12.25 -5.85 5.13
C ASP A 115 12.68 -4.77 4.11
N ILE A 116 12.30 -3.53 4.40
CA ILE A 116 12.63 -2.39 3.54
C ILE A 116 14.09 -2.06 3.79
N SER A 117 14.89 -2.01 2.72
CA SER A 117 16.29 -1.62 2.85
C SER A 117 16.41 -0.22 3.46
N ASP A 118 17.08 -0.13 4.60
CA ASP A 118 17.33 1.14 5.30
C ASP A 118 18.34 2.05 4.58
N ALA A 119 18.95 1.55 3.49
CA ALA A 119 19.78 2.30 2.56
C ALA A 119 18.98 3.11 1.53
N LEU A 120 17.66 2.88 1.41
CA LEU A 120 16.81 3.70 0.54
C LEU A 120 16.78 5.15 1.02
N VAL A 121 16.84 6.07 0.06
CA VAL A 121 16.73 7.51 0.32
C VAL A 121 15.28 7.84 0.69
N PHE A 122 15.07 8.62 1.75
CA PHE A 122 13.76 9.05 2.24
C PHE A 122 13.17 10.18 1.38
N ASP A 123 13.17 9.97 0.07
CA ASP A 123 12.64 10.89 -0.92
C ASP A 123 11.09 10.82 -1.02
N ALA A 124 10.54 11.51 -2.02
CA ALA A 124 9.11 11.55 -2.24
C ALA A 124 8.51 10.17 -2.53
N GLU A 125 9.19 9.35 -3.34
CA GLU A 125 8.69 8.04 -3.76
C GLU A 125 8.67 7.07 -2.57
N VAL A 126 9.77 7.02 -1.80
CA VAL A 126 9.87 6.17 -0.62
C VAL A 126 8.88 6.59 0.46
N GLN A 127 8.71 7.89 0.72
CA GLN A 127 7.72 8.38 1.67
C GLN A 127 6.29 8.01 1.26
N THR A 128 5.95 8.17 -0.02
CA THR A 128 4.62 7.77 -0.52
C THR A 128 4.44 6.25 -0.43
N TYR A 129 5.45 5.46 -0.75
CA TYR A 129 5.38 4.00 -0.62
C TYR A 129 5.18 3.55 0.84
N LEU A 130 5.86 4.17 1.79
CA LEU A 130 5.67 3.92 3.23
C LEU A 130 4.26 4.30 3.71
N ALA A 131 3.72 5.43 3.26
CA ALA A 131 2.34 5.82 3.59
C ALA A 131 1.32 4.79 3.06
N ARG A 132 1.56 4.22 1.88
CA ARG A 132 0.72 3.17 1.31
C ARG A 132 0.70 1.89 2.14
N PHE A 133 1.79 1.52 2.81
CA PHE A 133 1.77 0.39 3.75
C PHE A 133 0.82 0.63 4.92
N LEU A 134 0.86 1.82 5.52
CA LEU A 134 -0.06 2.19 6.61
C LEU A 134 -1.52 2.17 6.13
N MET A 135 -1.79 2.68 4.93
CA MET A 135 -3.11 2.61 4.31
C MET A 135 -3.56 1.16 4.06
N HIS A 136 -2.63 0.31 3.60
CA HIS A 136 -2.90 -1.11 3.36
C HIS A 136 -3.25 -1.85 4.65
N GLN A 137 -2.56 -1.56 5.76
CA GLN A 137 -2.87 -2.15 7.08
C GLN A 137 -4.31 -1.84 7.54
N CYS A 138 -4.87 -0.70 7.12
CA CYS A 138 -6.27 -0.34 7.39
C CYS A 138 -7.28 -0.87 6.37
N GLY A 139 -6.85 -1.60 5.33
CA GLY A 139 -7.73 -2.13 4.29
C GLY A 139 -8.09 -1.13 3.19
N PHE A 140 -7.30 -0.07 2.98
CA PHE A 140 -7.62 0.97 1.97
C PHE A 140 -7.88 0.40 0.56
N TYR A 141 -7.05 -0.56 0.14
CA TYR A 141 -7.11 -1.15 -1.19
C TYR A 141 -8.14 -2.28 -1.33
N ALA A 142 -8.81 -2.67 -0.24
CA ALA A 142 -9.85 -3.68 -0.26
C ALA A 142 -11.23 -3.04 -0.50
N ARG A 143 -11.96 -3.56 -1.51
CA ARG A 143 -13.28 -3.04 -1.93
C ARG A 143 -14.35 -3.23 -0.85
N ASP A 144 -14.26 -4.30 -0.10
CA ASP A 144 -15.22 -4.71 0.92
C ASP A 144 -14.93 -4.10 2.30
N THR A 145 -13.82 -3.37 2.48
CA THR A 145 -13.55 -2.68 3.75
C THR A 145 -14.58 -1.57 3.99
N PRO A 146 -15.37 -1.63 5.08
CA PRO A 146 -16.36 -0.62 5.42
C PRO A 146 -15.72 0.76 5.60
N VAL A 147 -16.26 1.78 4.93
CA VAL A 147 -15.67 3.13 4.90
C VAL A 147 -15.48 3.75 6.28
N LEU A 148 -16.43 3.53 7.21
CA LEU A 148 -16.31 4.07 8.57
C LEU A 148 -15.22 3.38 9.39
N GLN A 149 -15.02 2.07 9.18
CA GLN A 149 -13.93 1.32 9.80
C GLN A 149 -12.58 1.78 9.24
N LEU A 150 -12.49 1.92 7.91
CA LEU A 150 -11.30 2.43 7.24
C LEU A 150 -10.94 3.83 7.75
N GLY A 151 -11.89 4.77 7.77
CA GLY A 151 -11.65 6.13 8.23
C GLY A 151 -11.19 6.21 9.69
N ASN A 152 -11.82 5.45 10.60
CA ASN A 152 -11.37 5.41 12.00
C ASN A 152 -9.99 4.75 12.17
N CYS A 153 -9.67 3.72 11.37
CA CYS A 153 -8.33 3.12 11.37
C CYS A 153 -7.28 4.14 10.91
N LEU A 154 -7.52 4.85 9.80
CA LEU A 154 -6.60 5.87 9.30
C LEU A 154 -6.45 7.04 10.29
N ALA A 155 -7.52 7.43 11.00
CA ALA A 155 -7.45 8.43 12.06
C ALA A 155 -6.61 7.99 13.27
N SER A 156 -6.42 6.69 13.47
CA SER A 156 -5.48 6.13 14.46
C SER A 156 -4.04 6.00 13.96
N VAL A 157 -3.76 6.43 12.73
CA VAL A 157 -2.41 6.54 12.15
C VAL A 157 -1.97 8.01 12.09
N TRP A 158 -2.88 8.89 11.69
CA TRP A 158 -2.59 10.31 11.46
C TRP A 158 -3.47 11.21 12.30
N ALA A 159 -2.84 12.03 13.14
CA ALA A 159 -3.52 12.82 14.15
C ALA A 159 -4.34 13.97 13.56
N ALA A 160 -4.02 14.43 12.35
CA ALA A 160 -4.77 15.48 11.67
C ALA A 160 -6.14 15.02 11.14
N LEU A 161 -6.39 13.71 11.09
CA LEU A 161 -7.68 13.15 10.67
C LEU A 161 -8.68 13.12 11.84
N PRO A 162 -9.97 13.39 11.57
CA PRO A 162 -11.03 13.13 12.52
C PRO A 162 -11.38 11.65 12.58
N LEU A 163 -11.80 11.19 13.75
CA LEU A 163 -12.65 10.01 13.87
C LEU A 163 -13.93 10.27 13.05
N VAL A 164 -14.25 9.35 12.15
CA VAL A 164 -15.40 9.45 11.24
C VAL A 164 -16.66 8.82 11.80
N SER A 165 -16.59 8.14 12.94
CA SER A 165 -17.77 7.59 13.61
C SER A 165 -17.53 7.40 15.12
N GLY A 166 -18.60 7.19 15.87
CA GLY A 166 -18.56 6.99 17.32
C GLY A 166 -18.73 8.28 18.12
N PRO A 167 -18.58 8.20 19.46
CA PRO A 167 -18.86 9.31 20.38
C PRO A 167 -17.95 10.54 20.18
N LEU A 168 -16.73 10.30 19.71
CA LEU A 168 -15.72 11.34 19.44
C LEU A 168 -15.65 11.70 17.95
N ARG A 169 -16.72 11.46 17.18
CA ARG A 169 -16.75 11.81 15.76
C ARG A 169 -16.43 13.30 15.57
N GLY A 170 -15.49 13.59 14.69
CA GLY A 170 -14.99 14.93 14.42
C GLY A 170 -13.72 15.30 15.18
N GLU A 171 -13.40 14.58 16.26
CA GLU A 171 -12.16 14.80 17.03
C GLU A 171 -11.01 13.96 16.48
N SER A 172 -9.78 14.38 16.74
CA SER A 172 -8.61 13.52 16.53
C SER A 172 -8.68 12.29 17.45
N ALA A 173 -8.20 11.15 16.98
CA ALA A 173 -8.00 9.97 17.82
C ALA A 173 -7.02 10.22 18.98
N TYR A 174 -6.25 11.31 18.92
CA TYR A 174 -5.27 11.72 19.92
C TYR A 174 -5.68 12.98 20.70
N SER A 175 -6.93 13.43 20.58
CA SER A 175 -7.41 14.68 21.19
C SER A 175 -7.22 14.79 22.71
N GLU A 176 -7.12 13.66 23.41
CA GLU A 176 -6.90 13.61 24.86
C GLU A 176 -5.54 14.17 25.32
N ASP A 177 -4.54 14.25 24.42
CA ASP A 177 -3.23 14.80 24.76
C ASP A 177 -3.21 16.34 24.84
N GLY A 178 -4.28 17.00 24.38
CA GLY A 178 -4.41 18.47 24.36
C GLY A 178 -3.52 19.18 23.34
N ILE A 179 -2.85 18.43 22.47
CA ILE A 179 -1.89 18.91 21.45
C ILE A 179 -2.42 18.63 20.06
N ASN A 180 -2.92 17.42 19.84
CA ASN A 180 -3.42 16.95 18.55
C ASN A 180 -4.89 17.34 18.33
N LYS A 181 -5.21 17.69 17.09
CA LYS A 181 -6.58 18.02 16.67
C LYS A 181 -6.82 17.65 15.21
N ALA A 182 -8.08 17.38 14.88
CA ALA A 182 -8.48 17.19 13.50
C ALA A 182 -8.50 18.52 12.75
N PHE A 183 -8.06 18.50 11.49
CA PHE A 183 -8.00 19.68 10.62
C PHE A 183 -8.98 19.62 9.44
N VAL A 184 -9.78 18.55 9.37
CA VAL A 184 -10.76 18.31 8.31
C VAL A 184 -12.03 17.69 8.91
N SER A 185 -13.18 17.88 8.26
CA SER A 185 -14.42 17.27 8.73
C SER A 185 -14.50 15.78 8.37
N PRO A 186 -15.23 14.96 9.16
CA PRO A 186 -15.47 13.55 8.83
C PRO A 186 -16.02 13.32 7.42
N ASP A 187 -16.88 14.22 6.93
CA ASP A 187 -17.57 14.04 5.66
C ASP A 187 -16.62 14.18 4.47
N VAL A 188 -15.63 15.07 4.54
CA VAL A 188 -14.58 15.18 3.52
C VAL A 188 -13.75 13.90 3.46
N VAL A 189 -13.38 13.34 4.63
CA VAL A 189 -12.63 12.07 4.69
C VAL A 189 -13.46 10.93 4.11
N ILE A 190 -14.73 10.81 4.53
CA ILE A 190 -15.63 9.76 4.03
C ILE A 190 -15.80 9.84 2.51
N GLU A 191 -15.93 11.05 1.96
CA GLU A 191 -16.09 11.26 0.52
C GLU A 191 -14.86 10.81 -0.26
N VAL A 192 -13.66 11.26 0.14
CA VAL A 192 -12.39 10.83 -0.46
C VAL A 192 -12.22 9.31 -0.38
N LEU A 193 -12.63 8.69 0.72
CA LEU A 193 -12.55 7.24 0.85
C LEU A 193 -13.56 6.51 -0.05
N ARG A 194 -14.75 7.07 -0.30
CA ARG A 194 -15.76 6.45 -1.18
C ARG A 194 -15.35 6.48 -2.64
N SER A 195 -14.70 7.56 -3.08
CA SER A 195 -14.27 7.73 -4.47
C SER A 195 -13.03 6.91 -4.85
N ARG A 196 -12.41 6.18 -3.90
CA ARG A 196 -11.18 5.41 -4.15
C ARG A 196 -11.31 4.30 -5.21
N PHE A 197 -12.50 3.98 -5.71
CA PHE A 197 -12.69 3.05 -6.83
C PHE A 197 -13.43 3.66 -8.01
N GLU A 198 -13.59 4.97 -8.02
CA GLU A 198 -14.18 5.74 -9.11
C GLU A 198 -13.04 6.21 -10.03
N TRP A 199 -13.23 6.01 -11.34
CA TRP A 199 -12.29 6.34 -12.41
C TRP A 199 -13.00 7.09 -13.52
#